data_AF-A0A7J9SN95-F1
#
_entry.id   AF-A0A7J9SN95-F1
#
_cell.length_a   1.000
_cell.length_b   1.000
_cell.length_c   1.000
_cell.angle_alpha   90.00
_cell.angle_beta   90.00
_cell.angle_gamma   90.00
#
_symmetry.space_group_name_H-M   'P 1'
#
loop_
_entity.id
_entity.type
_entity.pdbx_description
1 polymer ?
#
loop_
_entity_poly.entity_id
_entity_poly.type
_entity_poly.pdbx_seq_one_letter_code
_entity_poly.pdbx_strand_id
1 'polypeptide(L)'
;MNVLDTSKHTKDELTEILRKELADNPILYLTGPQGGGKTTLSVGMADENVGAIYEGRARSAQPVIIIRKDITDKMEQEIVERRKLPIFDGDDPIYVDVKMLDKLNYIIEDVFDVMELGEEHLFNEISKLADQIGVKPKQIEIIADEDILVRRRLQRHMDAKDRLEELLKKEKQYGIKSNLLGIQGAKVLDILNREGVGNYDDSQFSRTVKDFDRILPTRDMTIGQCLLKVVEISNEEGKESGFLVMHTDDGEQKIISDLVVGKHENSMIGVTLLEIYVGYRQSRHMYQTYKSNLEGKVEVIHSFTPELQLEVGFKQLANMNLDYISEEDDTGLVSVADKAAADRFGIIVTVVDTDGNIESSEPKRIEELDRIMFEAYQEFKAAQGLNE
;
A
#
# COMPACT_ATOMS: atom_id res chain seq x y z
N MET A 1 -24.60 -9.94 -5.23
CA MET A 1 -24.27 -8.51 -4.94
C MET A 1 -23.00 -8.09 -5.69
N ASN A 2 -22.76 -6.80 -5.96
CA ASN A 2 -21.54 -6.34 -6.68
C ASN A 2 -20.63 -5.42 -5.85
N VAL A 3 -21.18 -4.72 -4.86
CA VAL A 3 -20.45 -3.81 -3.98
C VAL A 3 -20.87 -4.09 -2.53
N LEU A 4 -19.90 -4.12 -1.60
CA LEU A 4 -20.12 -4.35 -0.17
C LEU A 4 -19.40 -3.27 0.65
N ASP A 5 -20.18 -2.49 1.39
CA ASP A 5 -19.68 -1.38 2.20
C ASP A 5 -19.40 -1.81 3.64
N THR A 6 -18.13 -1.80 4.03
CA THR A 6 -17.67 -2.24 5.36
C THR A 6 -17.72 -1.16 6.43
N SER A 7 -18.21 0.04 6.09
CA SER A 7 -18.52 1.09 7.07
C SER A 7 -19.91 0.91 7.70
N LYS A 8 -20.83 0.23 6.99
CA LYS A 8 -22.26 0.15 7.35
C LYS A 8 -22.67 -1.11 8.12
N HIS A 9 -21.79 -2.09 8.20
CA HIS A 9 -22.09 -3.42 8.74
C HIS A 9 -20.98 -3.89 9.68
N THR A 10 -21.35 -4.75 10.62
CA THR A 10 -20.38 -5.42 11.51
C THR A 10 -19.61 -6.51 10.76
N LYS A 11 -18.45 -6.93 11.31
CA LYS A 11 -17.61 -8.00 10.73
C LYS A 11 -18.39 -9.31 10.55
N ASP A 12 -19.23 -9.66 11.52
CA ASP A 12 -19.99 -10.92 11.50
C ASP A 12 -21.10 -10.89 10.44
N GLU A 13 -21.82 -9.77 10.31
CA GLU A 13 -22.82 -9.57 9.26
C GLU A 13 -22.19 -9.63 7.87
N LEU A 14 -21.06 -8.96 7.66
CA LEU A 14 -20.32 -8.98 6.39
C LEU A 14 -19.85 -10.39 6.03
N THR A 15 -19.35 -11.14 7.02
CA THR A 15 -18.92 -12.52 6.84
C THR A 15 -20.08 -13.42 6.42
N GLU A 16 -21.25 -13.26 7.06
CA GLU A 16 -22.45 -14.03 6.73
C GLU A 16 -23.01 -13.70 5.34
N ILE A 17 -22.97 -12.43 4.94
CA ILE A 17 -23.33 -12.01 3.58
C ILE A 17 -22.41 -12.70 2.56
N LEU A 18 -21.09 -12.66 2.78
CA LEU A 18 -20.15 -13.27 1.85
C LEU A 18 -20.24 -14.81 1.82
N ARG A 19 -20.57 -15.46 2.95
CA ARG A 19 -20.84 -16.91 2.97
C ARG A 19 -22.02 -17.29 2.09
N LYS A 20 -23.10 -16.51 2.12
CA LYS A 20 -24.26 -16.71 1.23
C LYS A 20 -23.85 -16.51 -0.23
N GLU A 21 -23.09 -15.47 -0.53
CA GLU A 21 -22.58 -15.25 -1.88
C GLU A 21 -21.66 -16.41 -2.35
N LEU A 22 -20.84 -17.02 -1.46
CA LEU A 22 -20.00 -18.18 -1.79
C LEU A 22 -20.82 -19.46 -2.04
N ALA A 23 -21.95 -19.62 -1.33
CA ALA A 23 -22.86 -20.73 -1.54
C ALA A 23 -23.49 -20.68 -2.94
N ASP A 24 -23.85 -19.49 -3.42
CA ASP A 24 -24.42 -19.28 -4.76
C ASP A 24 -23.36 -19.17 -5.86
N ASN A 25 -22.18 -18.63 -5.53
CA ASN A 25 -21.07 -18.38 -6.43
C ASN A 25 -19.79 -19.06 -5.90
N PRO A 26 -19.44 -20.26 -6.39
CA PRO A 26 -18.40 -21.08 -5.78
C PRO A 26 -16.98 -20.50 -5.79
N ILE A 27 -16.75 -19.40 -6.51
CA ILE A 27 -15.51 -18.62 -6.50
C ILE A 27 -15.90 -17.16 -6.31
N LEU A 28 -15.45 -16.55 -5.22
CA LEU A 28 -15.55 -15.11 -4.98
C LEU A 28 -14.21 -14.43 -5.25
N TYR A 29 -14.27 -13.28 -5.88
CA TYR A 29 -13.12 -12.43 -6.19
C TYR A 29 -13.36 -11.05 -5.55
N LEU A 30 -12.74 -10.83 -4.38
CA LEU A 30 -12.92 -9.63 -3.59
C LEU A 30 -11.94 -8.55 -4.03
N THR A 31 -12.45 -7.38 -4.43
CA THR A 31 -11.66 -6.23 -4.92
C THR A 31 -11.86 -5.02 -4.01
N GLY A 32 -11.16 -3.91 -4.29
CA GLY A 32 -11.34 -2.65 -3.58
C GLY A 32 -10.12 -2.21 -2.76
N PRO A 33 -10.18 -1.10 -2.00
CA PRO A 33 -9.00 -0.44 -1.48
C PRO A 33 -8.32 -1.23 -0.35
N GLN A 34 -7.06 -0.88 -0.09
CA GLN A 34 -6.34 -1.36 1.08
C GLN A 34 -7.00 -0.84 2.36
N GLY A 35 -7.14 -1.69 3.38
CA GLY A 35 -7.88 -1.34 4.61
C GLY A 35 -9.39 -1.55 4.49
N GLY A 36 -9.90 -1.87 3.29
CA GLY A 36 -11.31 -2.22 3.07
C GLY A 36 -11.75 -3.51 3.78
N GLY A 37 -10.81 -4.31 4.28
CA GLY A 37 -11.14 -5.48 5.11
C GLY A 37 -11.17 -6.83 4.38
N LYS A 38 -10.81 -6.89 3.09
CA LYS A 38 -10.78 -8.14 2.29
C LYS A 38 -10.16 -9.34 3.02
N THR A 39 -8.88 -9.22 3.41
CA THR A 39 -8.15 -10.28 4.12
C THR A 39 -8.80 -10.62 5.48
N THR A 40 -9.32 -9.61 6.19
CA THR A 40 -9.99 -9.82 7.48
C THR A 40 -11.32 -10.56 7.32
N LEU A 41 -12.08 -10.26 6.26
CA LEU A 41 -13.32 -10.94 5.94
C LEU A 41 -13.07 -12.36 5.43
N SER A 42 -12.06 -12.58 4.59
CA SER A 42 -11.71 -13.92 4.11
C SER A 42 -11.26 -14.85 5.24
N VAL A 43 -10.46 -14.34 6.19
CA VAL A 43 -10.13 -15.09 7.42
C VAL A 43 -11.39 -15.36 8.24
N GLY A 44 -12.33 -14.41 8.33
CA GLY A 44 -13.63 -14.60 8.97
C GLY A 44 -14.46 -15.72 8.34
N MET A 45 -14.47 -15.76 7.01
CA MET A 45 -15.20 -16.75 6.21
C MET A 45 -14.62 -18.17 6.26
N ALA A 46 -13.33 -18.31 6.59
CA ALA A 46 -12.67 -19.62 6.63
C ALA A 46 -13.39 -20.60 7.57
N ASP A 47 -14.07 -21.58 6.96
CA ASP A 47 -14.83 -22.66 7.58
C ASP A 47 -14.76 -23.93 6.71
N GLU A 48 -15.49 -24.98 7.07
CA GLU A 48 -15.51 -26.27 6.37
C GLU A 48 -15.98 -26.19 4.90
N ASN A 49 -16.67 -25.13 4.48
CA ASN A 49 -17.14 -24.96 3.11
C ASN A 49 -16.10 -24.25 2.23
N VAL A 50 -15.03 -23.71 2.81
CA VAL A 50 -13.95 -23.05 2.07
C VAL A 50 -12.86 -24.08 1.78
N GLY A 51 -12.48 -24.20 0.51
CA GLY A 51 -11.38 -25.08 0.08
C GLY A 51 -10.07 -24.33 -0.08
N ALA A 52 -10.14 -23.10 -0.58
CA ALA A 52 -8.97 -22.27 -0.73
C ALA A 52 -9.21 -20.77 -0.56
N ILE A 53 -8.21 -20.06 -0.06
CA ILE A 53 -8.18 -18.60 0.05
C ILE A 53 -6.85 -18.10 -0.50
N TYR A 54 -6.92 -17.39 -1.62
CA TYR A 54 -5.74 -16.82 -2.24
C TYR A 54 -5.72 -15.30 -2.14
N GLU A 55 -4.53 -14.74 -2.04
CA GLU A 55 -4.28 -13.31 -2.16
C GLU A 55 -3.33 -13.11 -3.34
N GLY A 56 -3.76 -12.32 -4.33
CA GLY A 56 -2.91 -12.00 -5.48
C GLY A 56 -1.69 -11.19 -5.04
N ARG A 57 -0.51 -11.39 -5.66
CA ARG A 57 0.73 -10.65 -5.34
C ARG A 57 0.78 -9.21 -5.88
N ALA A 58 -0.36 -8.63 -6.28
CA ALA A 58 -0.42 -7.26 -6.78
C ALA A 58 -0.01 -6.31 -5.65
N ARG A 59 0.95 -5.41 -5.90
CA ARG A 59 1.60 -4.65 -4.82
C ARG A 59 0.74 -3.54 -4.20
N SER A 60 -0.54 -3.44 -4.56
CA SER A 60 -1.59 -2.62 -3.91
C SER A 60 -2.95 -3.33 -4.03
N ALA A 61 -3.81 -3.16 -3.03
CA ALA A 61 -5.22 -3.59 -3.04
C ALA A 61 -5.45 -5.06 -3.43
N GLN A 62 -4.62 -5.99 -2.92
CA GLN A 62 -4.61 -7.39 -3.33
C GLN A 62 -6.01 -8.02 -3.38
N PRO A 63 -6.45 -8.49 -4.56
CA PRO A 63 -7.70 -9.20 -4.64
C PRO A 63 -7.58 -10.47 -3.82
N VAL A 64 -8.64 -10.76 -3.07
CA VAL A 64 -8.73 -12.00 -2.30
C VAL A 64 -9.69 -12.93 -3.00
N ILE A 65 -9.20 -14.09 -3.39
CA ILE A 65 -9.95 -15.12 -4.11
C ILE A 65 -10.35 -16.18 -3.10
N ILE A 66 -11.63 -16.45 -2.97
CA ILE A 66 -12.16 -17.46 -2.04
C ILE A 66 -12.85 -18.53 -2.87
N ILE A 67 -12.46 -19.78 -2.67
CA ILE A 67 -12.95 -20.92 -3.46
C ILE A 67 -13.61 -21.92 -2.52
N ARG A 68 -14.81 -22.36 -2.90
CA ARG A 68 -15.58 -23.35 -2.16
C ARG A 68 -14.92 -24.73 -2.23
N LYS A 69 -15.08 -25.52 -1.15
CA LYS A 69 -14.37 -26.78 -0.94
C LYS A 69 -14.58 -27.81 -2.04
N ASP A 70 -15.82 -28.02 -2.46
CA ASP A 70 -16.18 -28.92 -3.55
C ASP A 70 -15.51 -28.55 -4.88
N ILE A 71 -15.36 -27.26 -5.16
CA ILE A 71 -14.67 -26.77 -6.35
C ILE A 71 -13.16 -26.97 -6.24
N THR A 72 -12.56 -26.68 -5.09
CA THR A 72 -11.14 -26.95 -4.87
C THR A 72 -10.82 -28.43 -5.06
N ASP A 73 -11.64 -29.32 -4.48
CA ASP A 73 -11.46 -30.77 -4.60
C ASP A 73 -11.62 -31.25 -6.06
N LYS A 74 -12.52 -30.63 -6.83
CA LYS A 74 -12.65 -30.86 -8.28
C LYS A 74 -11.42 -30.38 -9.06
N MET A 75 -10.90 -29.19 -8.74
CA MET A 75 -9.70 -28.62 -9.38
C MET A 75 -8.43 -29.44 -9.12
N GLU A 76 -8.36 -30.21 -8.03
CA GLU A 76 -7.24 -31.13 -7.74
C GLU A 76 -7.23 -32.40 -8.59
N GLN A 77 -8.35 -32.73 -9.22
CA GLN A 77 -8.51 -33.94 -10.02
C GLN A 77 -8.49 -33.63 -11.52
N GLU A 78 -8.93 -32.43 -11.90
CA GLU A 78 -9.01 -32.02 -13.30
C GLU A 78 -7.62 -31.72 -13.89
N ILE A 79 -7.30 -32.32 -15.03
CA ILE A 79 -6.05 -32.10 -15.77
C ILE A 79 -6.33 -31.12 -16.91
N VAL A 80 -5.66 -29.96 -16.88
CA VAL A 80 -5.92 -28.86 -17.83
C VAL A 80 -4.83 -28.71 -18.89
N GLU A 81 -3.64 -29.24 -18.63
CA GLU A 81 -2.50 -29.14 -19.53
C GLU A 81 -1.59 -30.36 -19.35
N ARG A 82 -1.00 -30.86 -20.45
CA ARG A 82 0.07 -31.85 -20.41
C ARG A 82 1.36 -31.21 -20.87
N ARG A 83 2.27 -30.95 -19.93
CA ARG A 83 3.51 -30.21 -20.22
C ARG A 83 4.64 -31.18 -20.52
N LYS A 84 5.31 -30.98 -21.65
CA LYS A 84 6.52 -31.74 -22.01
C LYS A 84 7.67 -31.31 -21.10
N LEU A 85 8.32 -32.27 -20.45
CA LEU A 85 9.53 -32.03 -19.66
C LEU A 85 10.78 -32.07 -20.57
N PRO A 86 11.87 -31.37 -20.20
CA PRO A 86 13.15 -31.42 -20.92
C PRO A 86 13.95 -32.70 -20.61
N ILE A 87 13.27 -33.81 -20.36
CA ILE A 87 13.83 -35.13 -20.09
C ILE A 87 13.10 -36.16 -20.95
N PHE A 88 13.85 -37.16 -21.41
CA PHE A 88 13.40 -38.17 -22.36
C PHE A 88 13.64 -39.56 -21.77
N ASP A 89 12.73 -40.49 -22.03
CA ASP A 89 12.91 -41.92 -21.77
C ASP A 89 13.18 -42.62 -23.12
N GLY A 90 14.45 -42.83 -23.43
CA GLY A 90 14.88 -43.19 -24.79
C GLY A 90 14.66 -42.03 -25.77
N ASP A 91 13.90 -42.29 -26.83
CA ASP A 91 13.53 -41.28 -27.85
C ASP A 91 12.21 -40.54 -27.51
N ASP A 92 11.48 -41.01 -26.50
CA ASP A 92 10.16 -40.47 -26.15
C ASP A 92 10.26 -39.38 -25.07
N PRO A 93 9.62 -38.22 -25.29
CA PRO A 93 9.60 -37.16 -24.29
C PRO A 93 8.65 -37.49 -23.13
N ILE A 94 9.09 -37.21 -21.90
CA ILE A 94 8.26 -37.39 -20.71
C ILE A 94 7.32 -36.18 -20.57
N TYR A 95 6.06 -36.44 -20.23
CA TYR A 95 5.05 -35.42 -19.97
C TYR A 95 4.64 -35.43 -18.50
N VAL A 96 4.26 -34.26 -17.99
CA VAL A 96 3.62 -34.11 -16.69
C VAL A 96 2.21 -33.56 -16.87
N ASP A 97 1.25 -34.17 -16.19
CA ASP A 97 -0.11 -33.67 -16.10
C ASP A 97 -0.12 -32.47 -15.14
N VAL A 98 -0.58 -31.32 -15.63
CA VAL A 98 -0.78 -30.11 -14.84
C VAL A 98 -2.23 -30.06 -14.43
N LYS A 99 -2.47 -30.11 -13.12
CA LYS A 99 -3.82 -30.02 -12.57
C LYS A 99 -4.33 -28.60 -12.64
N MET A 100 -5.66 -28.45 -12.64
CA MET A 100 -6.32 -27.16 -12.67
C MET A 100 -5.92 -26.28 -11.48
N LEU A 101 -5.83 -26.86 -10.27
CA LEU A 101 -5.40 -26.13 -9.09
C LEU A 101 -3.94 -25.65 -9.20
N ASP A 102 -3.06 -26.47 -9.77
CA ASP A 102 -1.65 -26.10 -9.99
C ASP A 102 -1.53 -24.99 -11.04
N LYS A 103 -2.36 -25.04 -12.09
CA LYS A 103 -2.47 -23.97 -13.08
C LYS A 103 -3.03 -22.69 -12.47
N LEU A 104 -4.00 -22.78 -11.56
CA LEU A 104 -4.52 -21.63 -10.82
C LEU A 104 -3.44 -21.00 -9.94
N ASN A 105 -2.71 -21.81 -9.18
CA ASN A 105 -1.58 -21.34 -8.38
C ASN A 105 -0.55 -20.64 -9.28
N TYR A 106 -0.22 -21.23 -10.43
CA TYR A 106 0.66 -20.62 -11.42
C TYR A 106 0.11 -19.29 -11.93
N ILE A 107 -1.16 -19.18 -12.32
CA ILE A 107 -1.77 -17.91 -12.75
C ILE A 107 -1.70 -16.85 -11.63
N ILE A 108 -1.95 -17.26 -10.38
CA ILE A 108 -1.85 -16.41 -9.18
C ILE A 108 -0.38 -16.04 -8.86
N GLU A 109 0.60 -16.72 -9.44
CA GLU A 109 2.03 -16.38 -9.30
C GLU A 109 2.59 -15.64 -10.53
N ASP A 110 2.09 -15.94 -11.74
CA ASP A 110 2.63 -15.56 -13.06
C ASP A 110 2.03 -14.28 -13.62
N VAL A 111 0.74 -13.99 -13.37
CA VAL A 111 0.08 -12.72 -13.76
C VAL A 111 0.72 -11.50 -13.07
N PHE A 112 1.79 -11.71 -12.30
CA PHE A 112 2.47 -10.72 -11.49
C PHE A 112 3.81 -10.24 -12.05
N ASP A 113 4.25 -10.76 -13.20
CA ASP A 113 5.36 -10.18 -13.99
C ASP A 113 4.88 -9.17 -15.06
N VAL A 114 3.57 -9.08 -15.33
CA VAL A 114 2.99 -8.18 -16.34
C VAL A 114 2.15 -7.08 -15.67
N MET A 115 2.53 -5.83 -15.90
CA MET A 115 2.01 -4.65 -15.19
C MET A 115 0.61 -4.19 -15.59
N GLU A 116 0.02 -3.34 -14.72
CA GLU A 116 -1.15 -2.44 -14.87
C GLU A 116 -2.53 -3.05 -15.16
N LEU A 117 -2.61 -4.19 -15.84
CA LEU A 117 -3.87 -4.89 -16.09
C LEU A 117 -4.10 -6.07 -15.13
N GLY A 118 -3.26 -6.21 -14.11
CA GLY A 118 -3.13 -7.44 -13.31
C GLY A 118 -4.43 -7.91 -12.66
N GLU A 119 -5.30 -7.03 -12.17
CA GLU A 119 -6.55 -7.45 -11.50
C GLU A 119 -7.59 -7.96 -12.48
N GLU A 120 -7.90 -7.19 -13.53
CA GLU A 120 -8.85 -7.59 -14.58
C GLU A 120 -8.31 -8.78 -15.40
N HIS A 121 -7.01 -8.79 -15.69
CA HIS A 121 -6.35 -9.91 -16.36
C HIS A 121 -6.37 -11.17 -15.50
N LEU A 122 -6.04 -11.06 -14.20
CA LEU A 122 -6.14 -12.18 -13.27
C LEU A 122 -7.59 -12.70 -13.19
N PHE A 123 -8.57 -11.81 -13.08
CA PHE A 123 -9.98 -12.21 -13.07
C PHE A 123 -10.37 -12.93 -14.36
N ASN A 124 -9.92 -12.44 -15.52
CA ASN A 124 -10.19 -13.05 -16.81
C ASN A 124 -9.51 -14.42 -16.96
N GLU A 125 -8.26 -14.58 -16.54
CA GLU A 125 -7.55 -15.87 -16.59
C GLU A 125 -8.18 -16.89 -15.63
N ILE A 126 -8.55 -16.47 -14.42
CA ILE A 126 -9.30 -17.32 -13.47
C ILE A 126 -10.66 -17.69 -14.05
N SER A 127 -11.37 -16.76 -14.69
CA SER A 127 -12.67 -17.03 -15.29
C SER A 127 -12.57 -18.03 -16.44
N LYS A 128 -11.59 -17.87 -17.34
CA LYS A 128 -11.32 -18.83 -18.42
C LYS A 128 -10.98 -20.22 -17.88
N LEU A 129 -10.19 -20.29 -16.81
CA LEU A 129 -9.86 -21.55 -16.17
C LEU A 129 -11.15 -22.16 -15.58
N ALA A 130 -11.87 -21.44 -14.73
CA ALA A 130 -13.08 -21.91 -14.05
C ALA A 130 -14.23 -22.29 -15.01
N ASP A 131 -14.34 -21.65 -16.17
CA ASP A 131 -15.32 -22.01 -17.20
C ASP A 131 -15.17 -23.46 -17.69
N GLN A 132 -13.95 -24.04 -17.65
CA GLN A 132 -13.69 -25.43 -18.02
C GLN A 132 -14.43 -26.43 -17.11
N ILE A 133 -14.75 -26.03 -15.88
CA ILE A 133 -15.52 -26.84 -14.92
C ILE A 133 -16.96 -26.33 -14.75
N GLY A 134 -17.39 -25.37 -15.59
CA GLY A 134 -18.74 -24.80 -15.59
C GLY A 134 -19.00 -23.80 -14.47
N VAL A 135 -17.96 -23.18 -13.90
CA VAL A 135 -18.06 -22.24 -12.78
C VAL A 135 -17.71 -20.83 -13.25
N LYS A 136 -18.54 -19.85 -12.89
CA LYS A 136 -18.26 -18.44 -13.13
C LYS A 136 -17.85 -17.73 -11.83
N PRO A 137 -16.64 -17.14 -11.76
CA PRO A 137 -16.24 -16.33 -10.62
C PRO A 137 -17.15 -15.11 -10.44
N LYS A 138 -17.36 -14.71 -9.19
CA LYS A 138 -18.13 -13.52 -8.83
C LYS A 138 -17.22 -12.44 -8.26
N GLN A 139 -17.14 -11.31 -8.94
CA GLN A 139 -16.45 -10.13 -8.43
C GLN A 139 -17.33 -9.36 -7.45
N ILE A 140 -16.77 -8.98 -6.30
CA ILE A 140 -17.41 -8.14 -5.29
C ILE A 140 -16.40 -7.05 -4.88
N GLU A 141 -16.76 -5.80 -5.10
CA GLU A 141 -15.96 -4.67 -4.66
C GLU A 141 -16.25 -4.32 -3.21
N ILE A 142 -15.22 -4.35 -2.37
CA ILE A 142 -15.31 -3.95 -0.98
C ILE A 142 -15.00 -2.47 -0.89
N ILE A 143 -15.87 -1.67 -0.29
CA ILE A 143 -15.67 -0.23 -0.08
C ILE A 143 -15.74 0.12 1.41
N ALA A 144 -15.23 1.30 1.78
CA ALA A 144 -15.40 1.89 3.10
C ALA A 144 -15.14 3.40 3.03
N ASP A 145 -15.65 4.14 4.01
CA ASP A 145 -15.34 5.55 4.18
C ASP A 145 -13.84 5.79 4.38
N GLU A 146 -13.34 6.89 3.83
CA GLU A 146 -11.91 7.22 3.82
C GLU A 146 -11.31 7.33 5.23
N ASP A 147 -11.99 8.03 6.14
CA ASP A 147 -11.58 8.15 7.55
C ASP A 147 -11.43 6.77 8.23
N ILE A 148 -12.31 5.83 7.88
CA ILE A 148 -12.28 4.46 8.40
C ILE A 148 -11.10 3.70 7.78
N LEU A 149 -10.84 3.86 6.48
CA LEU A 149 -9.70 3.26 5.80
C LEU A 149 -8.38 3.76 6.40
N VAL A 150 -8.25 5.06 6.70
CA VAL A 150 -7.06 5.65 7.32
C VAL A 150 -6.86 5.09 8.73
N ARG A 151 -7.90 5.12 9.58
CA ARG A 151 -7.81 4.55 10.95
C ARG A 151 -7.42 3.07 10.94
N ARG A 152 -8.04 2.28 10.05
CA ARG A 152 -7.72 0.85 9.90
C ARG A 152 -6.29 0.65 9.41
N ARG A 153 -5.77 1.48 8.50
CA ARG A 153 -4.37 1.44 8.04
C ARG A 153 -3.40 1.70 9.20
N LEU A 154 -3.67 2.71 10.02
CA LEU A 154 -2.84 3.06 11.19
C LEU A 154 -2.77 1.92 12.22
N GLN A 155 -3.89 1.23 12.46
CA GLN A 155 -3.99 0.18 13.49
C GLN A 155 -3.66 -1.23 13.00
N ARG A 156 -3.49 -1.44 11.69
CA ARG A 156 -3.41 -2.77 11.06
C ARG A 156 -2.26 -3.66 11.52
N HIS A 157 -1.18 -3.07 12.02
CA HIS A 157 -0.03 -3.81 12.54
C HIS A 157 -0.31 -4.43 13.92
N MET A 158 -1.26 -3.85 14.68
CA MET A 158 -1.56 -4.27 16.04
C MET A 158 -2.32 -5.60 16.10
N ASP A 159 -3.15 -5.90 15.10
CA ASP A 159 -3.99 -7.10 15.01
C ASP A 159 -3.47 -8.12 13.96
N ALA A 160 -2.29 -7.89 13.39
CA ALA A 160 -1.71 -8.74 12.35
C ALA A 160 -1.42 -10.16 12.86
N LYS A 161 -0.82 -10.26 14.06
CA LYS A 161 -0.50 -11.54 14.70
C LYS A 161 -1.77 -12.37 14.94
N ASP A 162 -2.77 -11.79 15.59
CA ASP A 162 -4.02 -12.48 15.92
C ASP A 162 -4.73 -12.98 14.66
N ARG A 163 -4.73 -12.20 13.57
CA ARG A 163 -5.32 -12.61 12.29
C ARG A 163 -4.58 -13.77 11.64
N LEU A 164 -3.25 -13.80 11.69
CA LEU A 164 -2.47 -14.91 11.15
C LEU A 164 -2.62 -16.16 12.02
N GLU A 165 -2.64 -16.03 13.35
CA GLU A 165 -2.92 -17.15 14.25
C GLU A 165 -4.32 -17.73 14.01
N GLU A 166 -5.33 -16.88 13.83
CA GLU A 166 -6.69 -17.30 13.47
C GLU A 166 -6.71 -18.05 12.13
N LEU A 167 -6.02 -17.53 11.12
CA LEU A 167 -5.89 -18.19 9.82
C LEU A 167 -5.24 -19.56 9.94
N LEU A 168 -4.05 -19.67 10.54
CA LEU A 168 -3.31 -20.94 10.68
C LEU A 168 -4.14 -21.98 11.44
N LYS A 169 -4.85 -21.55 12.49
CA LYS A 169 -5.78 -22.42 13.22
C LYS A 169 -6.88 -22.95 12.31
N LYS A 170 -7.51 -22.08 11.51
CA LYS A 170 -8.59 -22.46 10.58
C LYS A 170 -8.10 -23.31 9.41
N GLU A 171 -6.94 -23.02 8.85
CA GLU A 171 -6.28 -23.86 7.83
C GLU A 171 -6.11 -25.29 8.33
N LYS A 172 -5.54 -25.44 9.52
CA LYS A 172 -5.33 -26.76 10.13
C LYS A 172 -6.65 -27.45 10.49
N GLN A 173 -7.63 -26.70 10.99
CA GLN A 173 -8.91 -27.26 11.42
C GLN A 173 -9.77 -27.73 10.24
N TYR A 174 -9.80 -26.98 9.14
CA TYR A 174 -10.71 -27.21 8.02
C TYR A 174 -10.02 -27.72 6.74
N GLY A 175 -8.69 -27.79 6.71
CA GLY A 175 -7.93 -28.21 5.53
C GLY A 175 -7.98 -27.19 4.40
N ILE A 176 -8.00 -25.90 4.73
CA ILE A 176 -8.07 -24.79 3.77
C ILE A 176 -6.67 -24.57 3.18
N LYS A 177 -6.58 -24.53 1.84
CA LYS A 177 -5.36 -24.11 1.15
C LYS A 177 -5.31 -22.59 1.10
N SER A 178 -4.26 -21.95 1.61
CA SER A 178 -4.14 -20.50 1.48
C SER A 178 -2.77 -20.05 1.01
N ASN A 179 -2.72 -18.90 0.34
CA ASN A 179 -1.48 -18.13 0.14
C ASN A 179 -1.65 -16.68 0.62
N LEU A 180 -2.40 -16.44 1.70
CA LEU A 180 -2.49 -15.07 2.25
C LEU A 180 -1.07 -14.59 2.64
N LEU A 181 -0.55 -13.60 1.92
CA LEU A 181 0.81 -13.06 2.03
C LEU A 181 0.82 -11.62 2.60
N GLY A 182 -0.33 -10.97 2.58
CA GLY A 182 -0.54 -9.55 2.86
C GLY A 182 -1.15 -9.26 4.23
N ILE A 183 -0.95 -10.13 5.22
CA ILE A 183 -1.25 -9.79 6.61
C ILE A 183 -0.25 -8.70 7.04
N GLN A 184 -0.63 -7.45 6.77
CA GLN A 184 0.19 -6.26 6.97
C GLN A 184 0.58 -6.20 8.44
N GLY A 185 1.82 -6.63 8.70
CA GLY A 185 2.34 -6.77 10.04
C GLY A 185 2.75 -8.18 10.49
N ALA A 186 2.73 -9.19 9.64
CA ALA A 186 3.58 -10.36 9.85
C ALA A 186 4.81 -10.24 8.95
N LYS A 187 5.98 -10.74 9.38
CA LYS A 187 7.15 -10.76 8.49
C LYS A 187 6.79 -11.64 7.30
N VAL A 188 7.15 -11.23 6.08
CA VAL A 188 6.92 -12.04 4.88
C VAL A 188 7.54 -13.43 5.05
N LEU A 189 8.71 -13.51 5.68
CA LEU A 189 9.34 -14.79 6.03
C LEU A 189 8.54 -15.62 7.04
N ASP A 190 7.86 -14.99 8.00
CA ASP A 190 7.01 -15.70 8.98
C ASP A 190 5.78 -16.30 8.28
N ILE A 191 5.22 -15.59 7.30
CA ILE A 191 4.12 -16.08 6.46
C ILE A 191 4.59 -17.17 5.48
N LEU A 192 5.83 -17.11 5.01
CA LEU A 192 6.41 -18.14 4.14
C LEU A 192 6.82 -19.41 4.93
N ASN A 193 7.13 -19.27 6.23
CA ASN A 193 7.59 -20.38 7.09
C ASN A 193 6.52 -20.93 8.05
N ARG A 194 5.31 -20.37 8.08
CA ARG A 194 3.99 -20.85 8.61
C ARG A 194 3.85 -21.62 9.93
N GLU A 195 4.91 -21.88 10.71
CA GLU A 195 4.79 -22.49 12.04
C GLU A 195 4.43 -21.48 13.14
N GLY A 196 4.43 -20.17 12.85
CA GLY A 196 4.02 -19.10 13.77
C GLY A 196 4.58 -17.73 13.41
N VAL A 197 4.24 -16.71 14.20
CA VAL A 197 4.73 -15.33 14.03
C VAL A 197 5.73 -14.99 15.13
N GLY A 198 6.93 -14.56 14.74
CA GLY A 198 7.91 -14.03 15.68
C GLY A 198 7.53 -12.62 16.15
N ASN A 199 8.07 -12.17 17.28
CA ASN A 199 7.90 -10.77 17.66
C ASN A 199 8.54 -9.85 16.61
N TYR A 200 7.93 -8.69 16.41
CA TYR A 200 8.54 -7.62 15.63
C TYR A 200 9.84 -7.17 16.30
N ASP A 201 10.86 -7.04 15.47
CA ASP A 201 12.12 -6.41 15.87
C ASP A 201 12.02 -4.93 15.48
N ASP A 202 12.59 -4.03 16.29
CA ASP A 202 12.52 -2.57 16.09
C ASP A 202 13.24 -2.11 14.81
N SER A 203 13.88 -3.03 14.09
CA SER A 203 14.72 -2.81 12.91
C SER A 203 14.07 -3.15 11.56
N GLN A 204 12.75 -3.39 11.50
CA GLN A 204 12.12 -4.03 10.32
C GLN A 204 11.17 -3.14 9.50
N PHE A 205 11.43 -3.11 8.19
CA PHE A 205 10.79 -2.30 7.14
C PHE A 205 9.36 -2.73 6.76
N SER A 206 8.40 -2.64 7.68
CA SER A 206 7.01 -2.36 7.32
C SER A 206 6.70 -0.99 7.89
N ARG A 207 6.62 0.04 7.04
CA ARG A 207 6.49 1.41 7.52
C ARG A 207 5.18 1.58 8.28
N THR A 208 5.27 1.90 9.56
CA THR A 208 4.12 2.00 10.48
C THR A 208 4.25 3.26 11.32
N VAL A 209 3.20 3.57 12.08
CA VAL A 209 3.19 4.67 13.07
C VAL A 209 4.33 4.57 14.09
N LYS A 210 4.98 3.40 14.21
CA LYS A 210 6.16 3.19 15.05
C LYS A 210 7.45 3.79 14.49
N ASP A 211 7.48 4.19 13.23
CA ASP A 211 8.60 4.94 12.62
C ASP A 211 8.53 6.44 12.96
N PHE A 212 7.44 6.88 13.59
CA PHE A 212 7.22 8.26 13.99
C PHE A 212 7.59 8.47 15.44
N ASP A 213 8.37 9.51 15.72
CA ASP A 213 8.65 9.98 17.06
C ASP A 213 7.36 10.42 17.73
N ARG A 214 6.59 11.19 16.98
CA ARG A 214 5.29 11.72 17.38
C ARG A 214 4.48 12.18 16.16
N ILE A 215 3.19 12.34 16.41
CA ILE A 215 2.22 12.91 15.47
C ILE A 215 1.64 14.16 16.11
N LEU A 216 1.65 15.27 15.40
CA LEU A 216 1.07 16.55 15.80
C LEU A 216 -0.26 16.75 15.04
N PRO A 217 -1.40 16.80 15.74
CA PRO A 217 -2.70 17.02 15.11
C PRO A 217 -2.76 18.36 14.38
N THR A 218 -3.22 18.36 13.12
CA THR A 218 -3.27 19.55 12.25
C THR A 218 -4.66 20.15 12.10
N ARG A 219 -5.68 19.58 12.75
CA ARG A 219 -7.10 19.94 12.59
C ARG A 219 -7.40 21.43 12.76
N ASP A 220 -6.64 22.11 13.62
CA ASP A 220 -6.81 23.54 13.93
C ASP A 220 -5.61 24.38 13.46
N MET A 221 -4.75 23.82 12.59
CA MET A 221 -3.57 24.48 12.07
C MET A 221 -3.79 24.99 10.65
N THR A 222 -3.25 26.17 10.34
CA THR A 222 -3.09 26.65 8.97
C THR A 222 -1.86 26.01 8.32
N ILE A 223 -1.77 26.03 6.99
CA ILE A 223 -0.57 25.58 6.26
C ILE A 223 0.67 26.34 6.77
N GLY A 224 0.57 27.65 6.98
CA GLY A 224 1.66 28.47 7.52
C GLY A 224 2.09 28.04 8.92
N GLN A 225 1.16 27.70 9.81
CA GLN A 225 1.49 27.15 11.13
C GLN A 225 2.17 25.78 11.05
N CYS A 226 1.75 24.93 10.10
CA CYS A 226 2.43 23.66 9.84
C CYS A 226 3.84 23.87 9.30
N LEU A 227 4.04 24.79 8.36
CA LEU A 227 5.36 25.15 7.82
C LEU A 227 6.31 25.62 8.93
N LEU A 228 5.87 26.53 9.80
CA LEU A 228 6.66 27.00 10.93
C LEU A 228 7.04 25.85 11.87
N LYS A 229 6.13 24.89 12.11
CA LYS A 229 6.47 23.70 12.92
C LYS A 229 7.46 22.77 12.23
N VAL A 230 7.38 22.61 10.91
CA VAL A 230 8.38 21.82 10.17
C VAL A 230 9.77 22.45 10.33
N VAL A 231 9.89 23.77 10.19
CA VAL A 231 11.15 24.51 10.39
C VAL A 231 11.65 24.39 11.83
N GLU A 232 10.78 24.59 12.82
CA GLU A 232 11.12 24.48 14.24
C GLU A 232 11.65 23.08 14.60
N ILE A 233 10.96 22.02 14.16
CA ILE A 233 11.37 20.63 14.41
C ILE A 233 12.71 20.34 13.73
N SER A 234 12.90 20.82 12.51
CA SER A 234 14.15 20.63 11.78
C SER A 234 15.32 21.37 12.45
N ASN A 235 15.11 22.60 12.92
CA ASN A 235 16.15 23.47 13.47
C ASN A 235 16.48 23.13 14.93
N GLU A 236 15.46 22.93 15.78
CA GLU A 236 15.65 22.68 17.21
C GLU A 236 15.95 21.21 17.53
N GLU A 237 15.41 20.27 16.74
CA GLU A 237 15.50 18.84 17.04
C GLU A 237 16.30 18.04 16.02
N GLY A 238 16.64 18.62 14.85
CA GLY A 238 17.35 17.91 13.78
C GLY A 238 16.56 16.74 13.20
N LYS A 239 15.23 16.74 13.33
CA LYS A 239 14.37 15.63 12.88
C LYS A 239 13.64 15.96 11.60
N GLU A 240 13.48 14.96 10.74
CA GLU A 240 12.60 15.08 9.58
C GLU A 240 11.13 15.18 10.05
N SER A 241 10.35 16.04 9.42
CA SER A 241 8.91 16.12 9.61
C SER A 241 8.19 16.49 8.32
N GLY A 242 6.90 16.17 8.23
CA GLY A 242 6.11 16.50 7.05
C GLY A 242 4.62 16.26 7.21
N PHE A 243 3.85 16.75 6.24
CA PHE A 243 2.40 16.64 6.17
C PHE A 243 1.91 16.71 4.72
N LEU A 244 0.61 16.46 4.52
CA LEU A 244 -0.03 16.43 3.21
C LEU A 244 -1.06 17.54 3.06
N VAL A 245 -1.08 18.15 1.89
CA VAL A 245 -2.06 19.15 1.46
C VAL A 245 -2.77 18.65 0.20
N MET A 246 -4.08 18.81 0.14
CA MET A 246 -4.89 18.59 -1.05
C MET A 246 -5.20 19.93 -1.70
N HIS A 247 -4.98 20.02 -3.01
CA HIS A 247 -5.39 21.12 -3.86
C HIS A 247 -6.61 20.70 -4.65
N THR A 248 -7.76 21.30 -4.36
CA THR A 248 -9.02 21.00 -5.05
C THR A 248 -9.16 21.84 -6.32
N ASP A 249 -10.01 21.39 -7.25
CA ASP A 249 -10.17 22.02 -8.57
C ASP A 249 -10.77 23.45 -8.49
N ASP A 250 -11.41 23.81 -7.38
CA ASP A 250 -11.92 25.15 -7.07
C ASP A 250 -10.85 26.10 -6.50
N GLY A 251 -9.62 25.62 -6.32
CA GLY A 251 -8.48 26.39 -5.83
C GLY A 251 -8.35 26.41 -4.31
N GLU A 252 -9.15 25.65 -3.56
CA GLU A 252 -8.94 25.50 -2.12
C GLU A 252 -7.76 24.57 -1.80
N GLN A 253 -7.11 24.85 -0.66
CA GLN A 253 -6.00 24.05 -0.13
C GLN A 253 -6.37 23.55 1.25
N LYS A 254 -6.30 22.24 1.43
CA LYS A 254 -6.72 21.58 2.67
C LYS A 254 -5.65 20.64 3.19
N ILE A 255 -5.27 20.78 4.45
CA ILE A 255 -4.41 19.80 5.12
C ILE A 255 -5.21 18.50 5.28
N ILE A 256 -4.65 17.39 4.80
CA ILE A 256 -5.30 16.06 4.79
C ILE A 256 -4.56 15.02 5.63
N SER A 257 -3.47 15.42 6.30
CA SER A 257 -2.77 14.57 7.26
C SER A 257 -2.41 15.35 8.52
N ASP A 258 -2.17 14.63 9.60
CA ASP A 258 -1.41 15.17 10.72
C ASP A 258 0.03 15.47 10.30
N LEU A 259 0.72 16.30 11.06
CA LEU A 259 2.16 16.54 10.89
C LEU A 259 2.89 15.42 11.61
N VAL A 260 3.69 14.71 10.84
CA VAL A 260 4.41 13.51 11.28
C VAL A 260 5.88 13.87 11.50
N VAL A 261 6.44 13.43 12.64
CA VAL A 261 7.86 13.61 12.97
C VAL A 261 8.54 12.25 12.98
N GLY A 262 9.67 12.12 12.29
CA GLY A 262 10.44 10.88 12.20
C GLY A 262 11.17 10.55 13.50
N LYS A 263 11.26 9.26 13.86
CA LYS A 263 12.05 8.81 15.04
C LYS A 263 13.54 9.01 14.91
N HIS A 264 14.04 8.91 13.68
CA HIS A 264 15.46 8.94 13.39
C HIS A 264 15.74 10.05 12.39
N GLU A 265 16.99 10.51 12.34
CA GLU A 265 17.51 11.41 11.30
C GLU A 265 17.31 10.83 9.87
N ASN A 266 16.95 9.54 9.75
CA ASN A 266 16.82 8.76 8.51
C ASN A 266 15.39 8.48 8.02
N SER A 267 14.38 9.24 8.47
CA SER A 267 12.97 8.89 8.24
C SER A 267 12.43 9.46 6.92
N MET A 268 12.40 8.71 5.82
CA MET A 268 11.71 9.08 4.56
C MET A 268 10.19 9.36 4.76
N ILE A 269 9.83 10.51 5.30
CA ILE A 269 8.47 10.82 5.78
C ILE A 269 7.53 11.07 4.61
N GLY A 270 7.99 11.70 3.52
CA GLY A 270 7.16 11.98 2.36
C GLY A 270 6.53 10.73 1.74
N VAL A 271 7.32 9.68 1.50
CA VAL A 271 6.82 8.39 0.99
C VAL A 271 5.90 7.71 2.01
N THR A 272 6.20 7.85 3.30
CA THR A 272 5.42 7.22 4.37
C THR A 272 4.05 7.88 4.54
N LEU A 273 3.97 9.21 4.40
CA LEU A 273 2.72 9.96 4.37
C LEU A 273 1.85 9.55 3.18
N LEU A 274 2.46 9.47 1.99
CA LEU A 274 1.79 9.03 0.76
C LEU A 274 1.25 7.60 0.88
N GLU A 275 1.99 6.68 1.50
CA GLU A 275 1.55 5.29 1.70
C GLU A 275 0.43 5.16 2.75
N ILE A 276 0.52 5.89 3.86
CA ILE A 276 -0.40 5.76 4.99
C ILE A 276 -1.71 6.52 4.74
N TYR A 277 -1.62 7.79 4.38
CA TYR A 277 -2.78 8.68 4.29
C TYR A 277 -3.43 8.59 2.92
N VAL A 278 -2.64 8.55 1.85
CA VAL A 278 -3.19 8.54 0.48
C VAL A 278 -3.30 7.13 -0.11
N GLY A 279 -2.39 6.22 0.26
CA GLY A 279 -2.35 4.86 -0.29
C GLY A 279 -1.52 4.70 -1.57
N TYR A 280 -0.68 5.68 -1.92
CA TYR A 280 0.26 5.59 -3.04
C TYR A 280 1.29 4.47 -2.80
N ARG A 281 1.70 3.74 -3.86
CA ARG A 281 2.78 2.73 -3.77
C ARG A 281 3.69 2.71 -5.00
N GLN A 282 4.97 2.41 -4.77
CA GLN A 282 5.99 2.22 -5.81
C GLN A 282 5.90 0.85 -6.49
N SER A 283 5.84 0.84 -7.83
CA SER A 283 6.17 -0.34 -8.65
C SER A 283 7.70 -0.39 -8.86
N ARG A 284 8.37 -1.53 -8.66
CA ARG A 284 9.83 -1.57 -8.90
C ARG A 284 10.21 -1.66 -10.39
N HIS A 285 9.27 -1.81 -11.32
CA HIS A 285 9.64 -2.11 -12.72
C HIS A 285 8.89 -1.36 -13.86
N MET A 286 7.92 -0.45 -13.65
CA MET A 286 7.45 0.49 -14.71
C MET A 286 6.93 1.84 -14.16
N TYR A 287 6.98 2.84 -15.05
CA TYR A 287 6.72 4.28 -14.92
C TYR A 287 5.24 4.68 -14.78
N GLN A 288 4.43 3.90 -14.07
CA GLN A 288 3.05 4.30 -13.83
C GLN A 288 2.65 3.99 -12.39
N THR A 289 2.06 5.00 -11.79
CA THR A 289 1.71 5.06 -10.38
C THR A 289 0.22 4.95 -10.25
N TYR A 290 -0.23 4.16 -9.27
CA TYR A 290 -1.62 4.16 -8.83
C TYR A 290 -2.02 5.59 -8.42
N LYS A 291 -2.86 6.25 -9.23
CA LYS A 291 -3.45 7.55 -8.88
C LYS A 291 -4.40 7.37 -7.71
N SER A 292 -4.30 8.26 -6.73
CA SER A 292 -5.32 8.39 -5.69
C SER A 292 -6.70 8.62 -6.33
N ASN A 293 -7.76 8.09 -5.72
CA ASN A 293 -9.15 8.42 -6.08
C ASN A 293 -9.57 9.83 -5.61
N LEU A 294 -8.66 10.56 -4.96
CA LEU A 294 -8.90 11.93 -4.51
C LEU A 294 -9.05 12.85 -5.73
N GLU A 295 -10.16 13.59 -5.76
CA GLU A 295 -10.38 14.69 -6.71
C GLU A 295 -9.48 15.86 -6.31
N GLY A 296 -8.46 16.15 -7.12
CA GLY A 296 -7.48 17.21 -6.88
C GLY A 296 -6.02 16.75 -6.99
N LYS A 297 -5.10 17.65 -6.67
CA LYS A 297 -3.65 17.39 -6.68
C LYS A 297 -3.13 17.31 -5.25
N VAL A 298 -2.45 16.21 -4.92
CA VAL A 298 -1.82 16.03 -3.60
C VAL A 298 -0.47 16.73 -3.58
N GLU A 299 -0.18 17.44 -2.50
CA GLU A 299 1.12 18.02 -2.17
C GLU A 299 1.67 17.36 -0.91
N VAL A 300 2.93 16.92 -0.98
CA VAL A 300 3.73 16.46 0.15
C VAL A 300 4.66 17.59 0.55
N ILE A 301 4.53 18.08 1.78
CA ILE A 301 5.43 19.08 2.34
C ILE A 301 6.26 18.41 3.43
N HIS A 302 7.59 18.43 3.30
CA HIS A 302 8.48 17.89 4.33
C HIS A 302 9.76 18.73 4.50
N SER A 303 10.44 18.54 5.63
CA SER A 303 11.72 19.21 5.92
C SER A 303 12.86 18.63 5.07
N PHE A 304 13.83 19.49 4.73
CA PHE A 304 15.11 19.11 4.14
C PHE A 304 16.03 18.47 5.18
N THR A 305 16.60 17.31 4.86
CA THR A 305 17.64 16.65 5.66
C THR A 305 18.90 16.47 4.81
N PRO A 306 19.90 17.38 4.91
CA PRO A 306 21.04 17.44 3.99
C PRO A 306 21.90 16.17 3.94
N GLU A 307 22.09 15.51 5.09
CA GLU A 307 22.93 14.32 5.22
C GLU A 307 22.32 13.08 4.52
N LEU A 308 20.99 13.06 4.40
CA LEU A 308 20.20 11.97 3.80
C LEU A 308 20.21 12.00 2.28
N GLN A 309 20.07 13.18 1.65
CA GLN A 309 20.05 13.28 0.18
C GLN A 309 21.39 12.84 -0.41
N LEU A 310 22.49 13.19 0.24
CA LEU A 310 23.83 12.71 -0.12
C LEU A 310 23.96 11.19 0.09
N GLU A 311 23.56 10.62 1.23
CA GLU A 311 23.80 9.19 1.47
C GLU A 311 22.84 8.26 0.70
N VAL A 312 21.55 8.64 0.59
CA VAL A 312 20.50 7.85 -0.06
C VAL A 312 20.50 8.07 -1.57
N GLY A 313 20.74 9.30 -2.04
CA GLY A 313 20.90 9.61 -3.46
C GLY A 313 22.01 8.76 -4.08
N PHE A 314 23.23 8.81 -3.55
CA PHE A 314 24.34 8.05 -4.13
C PHE A 314 24.20 6.52 -4.03
N LYS A 315 23.63 5.99 -2.95
CA LYS A 315 23.47 4.52 -2.77
C LYS A 315 22.23 3.93 -3.46
N GLN A 316 21.13 4.67 -3.59
CA GLN A 316 19.91 4.18 -4.24
C GLN A 316 19.89 4.48 -5.74
N LEU A 317 20.44 5.61 -6.21
CA LEU A 317 20.53 5.93 -7.64
C LEU A 317 21.40 4.91 -8.40
N ALA A 318 22.45 4.40 -7.76
CA ALA A 318 23.28 3.30 -8.28
C ALA A 318 22.51 1.98 -8.52
N ASN A 319 21.37 1.78 -7.85
CA ASN A 319 20.52 0.58 -7.98
C ASN A 319 19.33 0.78 -8.94
N MET A 320 19.11 1.99 -9.45
CA MET A 320 17.95 2.33 -10.29
C MET A 320 18.27 2.44 -11.79
N ASN A 321 19.49 2.13 -12.24
CA ASN A 321 19.92 2.26 -13.65
C ASN A 321 19.64 3.66 -14.23
N LEU A 322 19.77 4.70 -13.40
CA LEU A 322 19.72 6.09 -13.84
C LEU A 322 21.14 6.53 -14.18
N ASP A 323 21.61 6.21 -15.39
CA ASP A 323 22.97 6.49 -15.88
C ASP A 323 23.30 8.01 -16.05
N TYR A 324 22.56 8.92 -15.43
CA TYR A 324 22.57 10.36 -15.79
C TYR A 324 22.44 11.34 -14.61
N ILE A 325 22.85 10.99 -13.39
CA ILE A 325 22.84 11.96 -12.27
C ILE A 325 24.25 12.08 -11.72
N SER A 326 24.84 13.26 -11.88
CA SER A 326 26.16 13.63 -11.35
C SER A 326 26.02 14.37 -10.01
N GLU A 327 27.12 14.47 -9.23
CA GLU A 327 27.19 15.29 -7.99
C GLU A 327 26.79 16.75 -8.22
N GLU A 328 26.89 17.26 -9.46
CA GLU A 328 26.51 18.62 -9.82
C GLU A 328 24.99 18.80 -10.05
N ASP A 329 24.22 17.70 -10.21
CA ASP A 329 22.79 17.72 -10.51
C ASP A 329 21.87 17.77 -9.27
N ASP A 330 22.42 17.59 -8.06
CA ASP A 330 21.67 17.52 -6.77
C ASP A 330 22.08 18.67 -5.83
N THR A 331 21.96 19.92 -6.30
CA THR A 331 22.36 21.14 -5.56
C THR A 331 21.19 21.95 -4.99
N GLY A 332 19.95 21.47 -5.15
CA GLY A 332 18.72 22.10 -4.64
C GLY A 332 18.20 21.44 -3.35
N LEU A 333 17.28 22.11 -2.66
CA LEU A 333 16.52 21.58 -1.52
C LEU A 333 15.60 20.43 -1.93
N VAL A 334 14.97 20.50 -3.11
CA VAL A 334 14.24 19.36 -3.68
C VAL A 334 15.23 18.45 -4.38
N SER A 335 15.44 17.25 -3.82
CA SER A 335 16.37 16.28 -4.39
C SER A 335 15.93 15.76 -5.75
N VAL A 336 16.85 15.13 -6.46
CA VAL A 336 16.50 14.33 -7.66
C VAL A 336 15.49 13.22 -7.33
N ALA A 337 15.54 12.63 -6.12
CA ALA A 337 14.57 11.63 -5.68
C ALA A 337 13.17 12.22 -5.49
N ASP A 338 13.07 13.45 -4.98
CA ASP A 338 11.83 14.19 -4.79
C ASP A 338 11.23 14.64 -6.13
N LYS A 339 12.06 15.10 -7.08
CA LYS A 339 11.65 15.43 -8.45
C LYS A 339 11.13 14.19 -9.17
N ALA A 340 11.89 13.09 -9.09
CA ALA A 340 11.47 11.81 -9.64
C ALA A 340 10.18 11.29 -8.99
N ALA A 341 9.99 11.50 -7.68
CA ALA A 341 8.75 11.17 -6.99
C ALA A 341 7.58 12.06 -7.46
N ALA A 342 7.75 13.38 -7.51
CA ALA A 342 6.72 14.32 -7.96
C ALA A 342 6.18 13.95 -9.35
N ASP A 343 7.08 13.77 -10.32
CA ASP A 343 6.76 13.39 -11.69
C ASP A 343 6.07 12.02 -11.74
N ARG A 344 6.63 11.06 -11.00
CA ARG A 344 6.13 9.69 -10.98
C ARG A 344 4.75 9.59 -10.36
N PHE A 345 4.51 10.23 -9.22
CA PHE A 345 3.25 10.11 -8.48
C PHE A 345 2.20 11.11 -8.95
N GLY A 346 2.55 12.06 -9.82
CA GLY A 346 1.64 13.12 -10.24
C GLY A 346 1.23 14.03 -9.07
N ILE A 347 2.14 14.21 -8.11
CA ILE A 347 1.96 15.00 -6.89
C ILE A 347 2.84 16.24 -6.96
N ILE A 348 2.61 17.17 -6.03
CA ILE A 348 3.57 18.21 -5.72
C ILE A 348 4.44 17.68 -4.57
N VAL A 349 5.75 17.75 -4.71
CA VAL A 349 6.69 17.64 -3.58
C VAL A 349 7.26 19.03 -3.30
N THR A 350 7.20 19.43 -2.03
CA THR A 350 7.70 20.69 -1.52
C THR A 350 8.60 20.38 -0.33
N VAL A 351 9.78 20.98 -0.33
CA VAL A 351 10.80 20.81 0.70
C VAL A 351 11.07 22.15 1.35
N VAL A 352 11.17 22.14 2.68
CA VAL A 352 11.46 23.32 3.51
C VAL A 352 12.72 23.08 4.31
N ASP A 353 13.71 23.95 4.24
CA ASP A 353 14.95 23.80 5.01
C ASP A 353 14.86 24.38 6.43
N THR A 354 15.95 24.24 7.18
CA THR A 354 16.06 24.72 8.57
C THR A 354 16.00 26.24 8.70
N ASP A 355 16.27 26.96 7.61
CA ASP A 355 16.24 28.43 7.55
C ASP A 355 14.88 28.95 7.02
N GLY A 356 13.97 28.03 6.65
CA GLY A 356 12.66 28.34 6.10
C GLY A 356 12.66 28.61 4.60
N ASN A 357 13.75 28.33 3.87
CA ASN A 357 13.75 28.39 2.41
C ASN A 357 12.91 27.24 1.85
N ILE A 358 12.13 27.55 0.81
CA ILE A 358 11.19 26.61 0.19
C ILE A 358 11.64 26.32 -1.23
N GLU A 359 11.69 25.04 -1.59
CA GLU A 359 11.73 24.61 -2.99
C GLU A 359 10.57 23.66 -3.25
N SER A 360 10.01 23.72 -4.45
CA SER A 360 8.90 22.87 -4.86
C SER A 360 9.10 22.38 -6.28
N SER A 361 8.65 21.15 -6.52
CA SER A 361 8.45 20.60 -7.87
C SER A 361 7.47 21.43 -8.72
N GLU A 362 6.67 22.31 -8.11
CA GLU A 362 5.81 23.27 -8.80
C GLU A 362 6.25 24.72 -8.52
N PRO A 363 6.93 25.41 -9.46
CA PRO A 363 7.57 26.71 -9.19
C PRO A 363 6.62 27.80 -8.68
N LYS A 364 5.36 27.80 -9.13
CA LYS A 364 4.34 28.76 -8.67
C LYS A 364 4.02 28.61 -7.18
N ARG A 365 4.25 27.41 -6.64
CA ARG A 365 3.96 27.09 -5.25
C ARG A 365 4.94 27.74 -4.29
N ILE A 366 6.17 28.03 -4.73
CA ILE A 366 7.23 28.62 -3.92
C ILE A 366 6.82 30.01 -3.40
N GLU A 367 6.51 30.95 -4.32
CA GLU A 367 6.11 32.31 -3.95
C GLU A 367 4.85 32.34 -3.06
N GLU A 368 3.94 31.39 -3.28
CA GLU A 368 2.72 31.27 -2.50
C GLU A 368 3.00 30.81 -1.06
N LEU A 369 3.81 29.75 -0.91
CA LEU A 369 4.18 29.23 0.40
C LEU A 369 5.07 30.21 1.17
N ASP A 370 5.95 30.94 0.49
CA ASP A 370 6.75 32.01 1.11
C ASP A 370 5.85 33.07 1.72
N ARG A 371 4.79 33.50 1.00
CA ARG A 371 3.81 34.44 1.53
C ARG A 371 3.05 33.86 2.72
N ILE A 372 2.56 32.62 2.60
CA ILE A 372 1.83 31.92 3.67
C ILE A 372 2.69 31.79 4.93
N MET A 373 3.97 31.42 4.78
CA MET A 373 4.92 31.27 5.87
C MET A 373 5.25 32.63 6.50
N PHE A 374 5.47 33.66 5.69
CA PHE A 374 5.71 35.02 6.17
C PHE A 374 4.53 35.57 6.97
N GLU A 375 3.31 35.44 6.47
CA GLU A 375 2.08 35.87 7.17
C GLU A 375 1.94 35.14 8.52
N ALA A 376 2.10 33.82 8.54
CA ALA A 376 2.06 33.03 9.77
C ALA A 376 3.16 33.44 10.77
N TYR A 377 4.36 33.78 10.30
CA TYR A 377 5.45 34.25 11.14
C TYR A 377 5.13 35.61 11.78
N GLN A 378 4.50 36.53 11.04
CA GLN A 378 4.07 37.82 11.59
C GLN A 378 2.99 37.63 12.66
N GLU A 379 2.02 36.73 12.43
CA GLU A 379 1.01 36.38 13.44
C GLU A 379 1.64 35.78 14.69
N PHE A 380 2.61 34.87 14.54
CA PHE A 380 3.35 34.28 15.64
C PHE A 380 4.12 35.34 16.44
N LYS A 381 4.86 36.23 15.76
CA LYS A 381 5.58 37.35 16.41
C LYS A 381 4.64 38.25 17.20
N ALA A 382 3.52 38.64 16.60
CA ALA A 382 2.51 39.47 17.25
C ALA A 382 1.92 38.80 18.49
N ALA A 383 1.64 37.49 18.43
CA ALA A 383 1.12 36.72 19.56
C ALA A 383 2.14 36.59 20.71
N GLN A 384 3.43 36.55 20.41
CA GLN A 384 4.52 36.46 21.39
C GLN A 384 5.01 37.82 21.90
N GLY A 385 4.46 38.94 21.39
CA GLY A 385 4.90 40.28 21.77
C GLY A 385 6.33 40.62 21.31
N LEU A 386 6.84 39.92 20.30
CA LEU A 386 8.17 40.12 19.74
C LEU A 386 8.10 41.20 18.65
N ASN A 387 8.26 42.46 19.05
CA ASN A 387 8.34 43.60 18.13
C ASN A 387 9.81 43.91 17.82
N GLU A 388 10.38 43.16 16.88
CA GLU A 388 11.47 43.48 15.93
C GLU A 388 11.95 42.17 15.27
#